data_AF-A0A7S1GTP0-F1
#
_entry.id   AF-A0A7S1GTP0-F1
#
_cell.length_a   1.000
_cell.length_b   1.000
_cell.length_c   1.000
_cell.angle_alpha   90.00
_cell.angle_beta   90.00
_cell.angle_gamma   90.00
#
_symmetry.space_group_name_H-M   'P 1'
#
loop_
_entity.id
_entity.type
_entity.pdbx_description
1 polymer ?
#
loop_
_entity_poly.entity_id
_entity_poly.type
_entity_poly.pdbx_seq_one_letter_code
_entity_poly.pdbx_strand_id
1 'polypeptide(L)'
;VESGIQDALKQELASILTSKVNRNELWLVTPALQLAATLLSVEHCAAIEVCLTADDPKQLVKHQERLAEEAEQVLKMVRDEFLLSSERHKVSAMITLTGTWRSIVDSLVAEGAGGQGVNQFAWKSNLRFYAEKGLRAKDIKCTFSVCNITKDYGYSYVGDDFTPLVRTSGTHAAQMALITAHHLGSGGWFKGPHSSGKLEVVRCTANL
;
A
#
# COMPACT_ATOMS: atom_id res chain seq x y z
N VAL A 1 12.66 22.16 -9.55
CA VAL A 1 13.30 20.87 -9.17
C VAL A 1 12.25 19.90 -8.66
N GLU A 2 11.49 20.26 -7.62
CA GLU A 2 10.42 19.42 -7.05
C GLU A 2 9.36 18.96 -8.07
N SER A 3 8.82 19.88 -8.87
CA SER A 3 7.87 19.52 -9.94
C SER A 3 8.46 18.54 -10.97
N GLY A 4 9.74 18.70 -11.32
CA GLY A 4 10.43 17.81 -12.24
C GLY A 4 10.61 16.39 -11.67
N ILE A 5 10.84 16.27 -10.37
CA ILE A 5 10.92 14.97 -9.68
C ILE A 5 9.55 14.30 -9.65
N GLN A 6 8.48 15.04 -9.32
CA GLN A 6 7.12 14.52 -9.33
C GLN A 6 6.71 14.02 -10.72
N ASP A 7 7.04 14.78 -11.77
CA ASP A 7 6.71 14.40 -13.14
C ASP A 7 7.52 13.17 -13.61
N ALA A 8 8.79 13.06 -13.22
CA ALA A 8 9.59 11.86 -13.47
C ALA A 8 8.98 10.62 -12.79
N LEU A 9 8.56 10.73 -11.54
CA LEU A 9 7.92 9.63 -10.81
C LEU A 9 6.58 9.21 -11.43
N LYS A 10 5.78 10.15 -11.92
CA LYS A 10 4.54 9.84 -12.65
C LYS A 10 4.83 9.09 -13.96
N GLN A 11 5.85 9.50 -14.70
CA GLN A 11 6.25 8.85 -15.95
C GLN A 11 6.78 7.44 -15.71
N GLU A 12 7.61 7.25 -14.68
CA GLU A 12 8.10 5.93 -14.25
C GLU A 12 6.93 5.02 -13.84
N LEU A 13 6.01 5.51 -13.00
CA LEU A 13 4.83 4.74 -12.61
C LEU A 13 4.00 4.31 -13.84
N ALA A 14 3.84 5.19 -14.83
CA ALA A 14 3.14 4.89 -16.07
C ALA A 14 3.85 3.83 -16.93
N SER A 15 5.18 3.91 -17.00
CA SER A 15 6.01 2.92 -17.67
C SER A 15 5.86 1.54 -17.01
N ILE A 16 5.96 1.49 -15.68
CA ILE A 16 5.86 0.26 -14.89
C ILE A 16 4.46 -0.38 -15.05
N LEU A 17 3.40 0.43 -15.02
CA LEU A 17 2.02 -0.04 -15.19
C LEU A 17 1.76 -0.66 -16.57
N THR A 18 2.41 -0.15 -17.61
CA THR A 18 2.28 -0.64 -18.99
C THR A 18 3.24 -1.79 -19.31
N SER A 19 4.30 -1.96 -18.53
CA SER A 19 5.26 -3.05 -18.69
C SER A 19 4.63 -4.43 -18.40
N LYS A 20 5.06 -5.45 -19.16
CA LYS A 20 4.67 -6.86 -18.98
C LYS A 20 5.57 -7.62 -17.99
N VAL A 21 6.32 -6.90 -17.15
CA VAL A 21 7.26 -7.52 -16.20
C VAL A 21 6.47 -8.36 -15.20
N ASN A 22 7.04 -9.50 -14.82
CA ASN A 22 6.47 -10.36 -13.78
C ASN A 22 6.29 -9.55 -12.49
N ARG A 23 5.04 -9.36 -12.06
CA ARG A 23 4.69 -8.48 -10.93
C ARG A 23 5.36 -8.92 -9.62
N ASN A 24 5.63 -10.22 -9.47
CA ASN A 24 6.22 -10.78 -8.25
C ASN A 24 7.69 -10.39 -8.03
N GLU A 25 8.41 -10.02 -9.09
CA GLU A 25 9.82 -9.61 -9.05
C GLU A 25 10.01 -8.14 -9.45
N LEU A 26 8.91 -7.43 -9.73
CA LEU A 26 8.93 -6.06 -10.23
C LEU A 26 9.69 -5.12 -9.31
N TRP A 27 9.60 -5.31 -7.99
CA TRP A 27 10.27 -4.50 -6.98
C TRP A 27 11.79 -4.70 -6.95
N LEU A 28 12.32 -5.81 -7.47
CA LEU A 28 13.78 -6.03 -7.61
C LEU A 28 14.35 -5.16 -8.72
N VAL A 29 13.64 -5.08 -9.85
CA VAL A 29 14.07 -4.32 -11.04
C VAL A 29 13.64 -2.86 -11.03
N THR A 30 12.72 -2.48 -10.14
CA THR A 30 12.24 -1.09 -10.05
C THR A 30 13.30 -0.22 -9.35
N PRO A 31 13.68 0.93 -9.96
CA PRO A 31 14.69 1.82 -9.39
C PRO A 31 14.23 2.50 -8.10
N ALA A 32 12.93 2.73 -7.91
CA ALA A 32 12.36 3.30 -6.69
C ALA A 32 11.36 2.33 -6.03
N LEU A 33 11.74 1.78 -4.88
CA LEU A 33 10.91 0.86 -4.09
C LEU A 33 9.52 1.42 -3.77
N GLN A 34 9.42 2.74 -3.53
CA GLN A 34 8.16 3.45 -3.31
C GLN A 34 7.13 3.22 -4.43
N LEU A 35 7.55 3.25 -5.70
CA LEU A 35 6.64 3.09 -6.83
C LEU A 35 6.14 1.64 -6.93
N ALA A 36 7.03 0.67 -6.70
CA ALA A 36 6.66 -0.74 -6.66
C ALA A 36 5.66 -1.04 -5.53
N ALA A 37 5.88 -0.48 -4.35
CA ALA A 37 4.98 -0.62 -3.21
C ALA A 37 3.59 0.00 -3.46
N THR A 38 3.56 1.18 -4.09
CA THR A 38 2.30 1.86 -4.44
C THR A 38 1.52 1.06 -5.48
N LEU A 39 2.21 0.56 -6.52
CA LEU A 39 1.58 -0.27 -7.54
C LEU A 39 1.01 -1.57 -6.96
N LEU A 40 1.80 -2.29 -6.17
CA LEU A 40 1.33 -3.52 -5.53
C LEU A 40 0.12 -3.23 -4.63
N SER A 41 0.13 -2.11 -3.92
CA SER A 41 -0.99 -1.66 -3.10
C SER A 41 -2.26 -1.40 -3.92
N VAL A 42 -2.14 -0.80 -5.10
CA VAL A 42 -3.27 -0.62 -6.04
C VAL A 42 -3.81 -1.97 -6.51
N GLU A 43 -2.93 -2.91 -6.88
CA GLU A 43 -3.32 -4.24 -7.35
C GLU A 43 -4.04 -5.05 -6.25
N HIS A 44 -3.53 -5.01 -5.02
CA HIS A 44 -4.22 -5.64 -3.88
C HIS A 44 -5.57 -4.99 -3.58
N CYS A 45 -5.67 -3.66 -3.62
CA CYS A 45 -6.95 -2.97 -3.43
C CYS A 45 -7.97 -3.42 -4.47
N ALA A 46 -7.60 -3.43 -5.76
CA ALA A 46 -8.48 -3.86 -6.83
C ALA A 46 -8.93 -5.31 -6.66
N ALA A 47 -8.01 -6.22 -6.32
CA ALA A 47 -8.34 -7.63 -6.15
C ALA A 47 -9.24 -7.88 -4.92
N ILE A 48 -9.03 -7.16 -3.81
CA ILE A 48 -9.90 -7.22 -2.63
C ILE A 48 -11.29 -6.69 -2.98
N GLU A 49 -11.42 -5.58 -3.69
CA GLU A 49 -12.72 -5.02 -4.07
C GLU A 49 -13.53 -5.97 -4.98
N VAL A 50 -12.87 -6.68 -5.89
CA VAL A 50 -13.48 -7.76 -6.67
C VAL A 50 -13.99 -8.88 -5.74
N CYS A 51 -13.19 -9.32 -4.76
CA CYS A 51 -13.61 -10.35 -3.81
C CYS A 51 -14.76 -9.89 -2.90
N LEU A 52 -14.82 -8.61 -2.54
CA LEU A 52 -15.89 -8.05 -1.69
C LEU A 52 -17.20 -7.88 -2.45
N THR A 53 -17.15 -7.71 -3.77
CA THR A 53 -18.34 -7.55 -4.65
C THR A 53 -18.81 -8.86 -5.26
N ALA A 54 -18.01 -9.92 -5.20
CA ALA A 54 -18.39 -11.23 -5.67
C ALA A 54 -19.52 -11.84 -4.82
N ASP A 55 -20.43 -12.56 -5.49
CA ASP A 55 -21.55 -13.24 -4.83
C ASP A 55 -21.10 -14.39 -3.90
N ASP A 56 -19.92 -14.97 -4.16
CA ASP A 56 -19.36 -16.07 -3.36
C ASP A 56 -18.40 -15.53 -2.29
N PRO A 57 -18.78 -15.52 -0.99
CA PRO A 57 -17.92 -15.04 0.09
C PRO A 57 -16.65 -15.87 0.26
N LYS A 58 -16.58 -17.10 -0.29
CA LYS A 58 -15.37 -17.92 -0.27
C LYS A 58 -14.26 -17.36 -1.16
N GLN A 59 -14.55 -16.44 -2.08
CA GLN A 59 -13.51 -15.80 -2.89
C GLN A 59 -12.52 -15.01 -2.04
N LEU A 60 -12.99 -14.35 -0.98
CA LEU A 60 -12.13 -13.63 -0.06
C LEU A 60 -11.19 -14.57 0.70
N VAL A 61 -11.68 -15.76 1.09
CA VAL A 61 -10.87 -16.80 1.74
C VAL A 61 -9.82 -17.38 0.79
N LYS A 62 -10.18 -17.65 -0.46
CA LYS A 62 -9.20 -18.06 -1.49
C LYS A 62 -8.13 -16.97 -1.73
N HIS A 63 -8.54 -15.71 -1.70
CA HIS A 63 -7.61 -14.59 -1.82
C HIS A 63 -6.66 -14.50 -0.62
N GLN A 64 -7.16 -14.77 0.59
CA GLN A 64 -6.35 -14.88 1.81
C GLN A 64 -5.26 -15.95 1.67
N GLU A 65 -5.61 -17.14 1.18
CA GLU A 65 -4.65 -18.23 0.92
C GLU A 65 -3.58 -17.80 -0.09
N ARG A 66 -3.98 -17.17 -1.20
CA ARG A 66 -3.04 -16.65 -2.21
C ARG A 66 -2.07 -15.61 -1.63
N LEU A 67 -2.55 -14.69 -0.78
CA LEU A 67 -1.68 -13.71 -0.11
C LEU A 67 -0.70 -14.38 0.86
N ALA A 68 -1.11 -15.49 1.50
CA ALA A 68 -0.22 -16.25 2.36
C ALA A 68 0.90 -16.93 1.56
N GLU A 69 0.58 -17.49 0.39
CA GLU A 69 1.57 -18.05 -0.55
C GLU A 69 2.54 -16.97 -1.06
N GLU A 70 2.03 -15.80 -1.45
CA GLU A 70 2.86 -14.66 -1.87
C GLU A 70 3.80 -14.20 -0.74
N ALA A 71 3.31 -14.12 0.50
CA ALA A 71 4.13 -13.79 1.66
C ALA A 71 5.24 -14.81 1.89
N GLU A 72 4.94 -16.11 1.72
CA GLU A 72 5.94 -17.18 1.86
C GLU A 72 7.00 -17.11 0.75
N GLN A 73 6.61 -16.78 -0.48
CA GLN A 73 7.55 -16.59 -1.60
C GLN A 73 8.52 -15.43 -1.32
N VAL A 74 8.02 -14.28 -0.87
CA VAL A 74 8.89 -13.14 -0.52
C VAL A 74 9.77 -13.47 0.69
N LEU A 75 9.26 -14.22 1.67
CA LEU A 75 10.05 -14.65 2.83
C LEU A 75 11.21 -15.59 2.44
N LYS A 76 11.01 -16.48 1.45
CA LYS A 76 12.07 -17.35 0.94
C LYS A 76 13.22 -16.54 0.34
N MET A 77 12.94 -15.40 -0.29
CA MET A 77 13.96 -14.54 -0.89
C MET A 77 14.93 -13.97 0.16
N VAL A 78 14.50 -13.70 1.39
CA VAL A 78 15.40 -13.20 2.46
C VAL A 78 16.55 -14.16 2.76
N ARG A 79 16.31 -15.46 2.58
CA ARG A 79 17.28 -16.52 2.89
C ARG A 79 18.37 -16.66 1.83
N ASP A 80 18.25 -15.95 0.71
CA ASP A 80 19.28 -15.95 -0.32
C ASP A 80 20.54 -15.22 0.18
N GLU A 81 21.67 -15.94 0.17
CA GLU A 81 22.97 -15.44 0.60
C GLU A 81 23.57 -14.47 -0.43
N PHE A 82 23.13 -14.52 -1.70
CA PHE A 82 23.67 -13.72 -2.80
C PHE A 82 23.04 -12.32 -2.93
N LEU A 83 22.06 -11.96 -2.10
CA LEU A 83 21.45 -10.63 -2.12
C LEU A 83 22.39 -9.53 -1.61
N LEU A 84 22.49 -8.45 -2.39
CA LEU A 84 23.17 -7.21 -2.00
C LEU A 84 22.45 -6.54 -0.83
N SER A 85 23.17 -5.69 -0.08
CA SER A 85 22.58 -5.00 1.08
C SER A 85 21.38 -4.11 0.72
N SER A 86 21.40 -3.46 -0.44
CA SER A 86 20.28 -2.66 -0.96
C SER A 86 19.07 -3.52 -1.31
N GLU A 87 19.29 -4.68 -1.92
CA GLU A 87 18.23 -5.63 -2.26
C GLU A 87 17.60 -6.24 -1.01
N ARG A 88 18.39 -6.53 0.03
CA ARG A 88 17.88 -6.98 1.34
C ARG A 88 16.94 -5.96 1.99
N HIS A 89 17.23 -4.66 1.85
CA HIS A 89 16.33 -3.62 2.33
C HIS A 89 15.00 -3.66 1.57
N LYS A 90 15.03 -3.77 0.23
CA LYS A 90 13.83 -3.92 -0.60
C LYS A 90 13.01 -5.14 -0.19
N VAL A 91 13.66 -6.30 0.01
CA VAL A 91 12.96 -7.52 0.44
C VAL A 91 12.28 -7.30 1.81
N SER A 92 12.98 -6.69 2.77
CA SER A 92 12.45 -6.41 4.12
C SER A 92 11.20 -5.52 4.08
N ALA A 93 11.24 -4.46 3.26
CA ALA A 93 10.10 -3.58 3.03
C ALA A 93 8.93 -4.32 2.38
N MET A 94 9.20 -5.17 1.38
CA MET A 94 8.17 -5.96 0.71
C MET A 94 7.52 -6.98 1.65
N ILE A 95 8.26 -7.63 2.54
CA ILE A 95 7.69 -8.51 3.58
C ILE A 95 6.70 -7.73 4.45
N THR A 96 7.08 -6.52 4.86
CA THR A 96 6.24 -5.67 5.71
C THR A 96 4.96 -5.24 4.98
N LEU A 97 5.07 -4.93 3.69
CA LEU A 97 3.94 -4.58 2.83
C LEU A 97 2.99 -5.77 2.63
N THR A 98 3.51 -6.94 2.24
CA THR A 98 2.69 -8.14 2.05
C THR A 98 2.05 -8.60 3.35
N GLY A 99 2.77 -8.52 4.48
CA GLY A 99 2.22 -8.78 5.81
C GLY A 99 1.08 -7.83 6.18
N THR A 100 1.16 -6.57 5.76
CA THR A 100 0.08 -5.59 5.94
C THR A 100 -1.17 -5.97 5.14
N TRP A 101 -1.03 -6.32 3.86
CA TRP A 101 -2.16 -6.75 3.03
C TRP A 101 -2.81 -8.04 3.53
N ARG A 102 -2.00 -9.00 3.96
CA ARG A 102 -2.48 -10.22 4.63
C ARG A 102 -3.30 -9.87 5.88
N SER A 103 -2.78 -9.02 6.76
CA SER A 103 -3.49 -8.62 7.98
C SER A 103 -4.81 -7.91 7.69
N ILE A 104 -4.90 -7.14 6.60
CA ILE A 104 -6.16 -6.51 6.16
C ILE A 104 -7.18 -7.57 5.77
N VAL A 105 -6.78 -8.52 4.91
CA VAL A 105 -7.68 -9.59 4.46
C VAL A 105 -8.08 -10.51 5.61
N ASP A 106 -7.17 -10.84 6.52
CA ASP A 106 -7.47 -11.59 7.74
C ASP A 106 -8.58 -10.90 8.56
N SER A 107 -8.51 -9.57 8.73
CA SER A 107 -9.56 -8.77 9.39
C SER A 107 -10.88 -8.82 8.63
N LEU A 108 -10.84 -8.64 7.30
CA LEU A 108 -12.05 -8.64 6.46
C LEU A 108 -12.75 -10.01 6.46
N VAL A 109 -12.00 -11.11 6.47
CA VAL A 109 -12.52 -12.48 6.59
C VAL A 109 -13.15 -12.68 7.97
N ALA A 110 -12.46 -12.27 9.04
CA ALA A 110 -12.98 -12.37 10.41
C ALA A 110 -14.27 -11.56 10.62
N GLU A 111 -14.40 -10.42 9.95
CA GLU A 111 -15.59 -9.56 9.97
C GLU A 111 -16.70 -10.02 9.00
N GLY A 112 -16.47 -11.06 8.19
CA GLY A 112 -17.47 -11.59 7.26
C GLY A 112 -17.79 -10.63 6.11
N ALA A 113 -16.84 -9.81 5.67
CA ALA A 113 -17.06 -8.76 4.66
C ALA A 113 -17.24 -9.29 3.22
N GLY A 114 -17.01 -10.57 2.97
CA GLY A 114 -17.19 -11.19 1.64
C GLY A 114 -18.64 -11.11 1.16
N GLY A 115 -18.87 -10.63 -0.06
CA GLY A 115 -20.21 -10.44 -0.64
C GLY A 115 -21.03 -9.32 -0.03
N GLN A 116 -20.47 -8.54 0.92
CA GLN A 116 -21.13 -7.40 1.56
C GLN A 116 -20.89 -6.07 0.82
N GLY A 117 -20.09 -6.10 -0.25
CA GLY A 117 -19.73 -4.94 -1.08
C GLY A 117 -18.64 -4.04 -0.49
N VAL A 118 -18.12 -3.13 -1.32
CA VAL A 118 -17.00 -2.23 -0.97
C VAL A 118 -17.36 -1.11 0.02
N ASN A 119 -18.64 -0.95 0.36
CA ASN A 119 -19.10 0.13 1.22
C ASN A 119 -19.03 -0.19 2.72
N GLN A 120 -18.60 -1.40 3.09
CA GLN A 120 -18.43 -1.80 4.48
C GLN A 120 -17.33 -0.99 5.16
N PHE A 121 -17.59 -0.54 6.39
CA PHE A 121 -16.61 0.23 7.17
C PHE A 121 -15.31 -0.56 7.39
N ALA A 122 -15.43 -1.87 7.56
CA ALA A 122 -14.32 -2.84 7.58
C ALA A 122 -13.31 -2.61 6.45
N TRP A 123 -13.81 -2.41 5.22
CA TRP A 123 -12.98 -2.08 4.06
C TRP A 123 -12.66 -0.59 3.98
N LYS A 124 -13.65 0.29 4.15
CA LYS A 124 -13.47 1.73 3.95
C LYS A 124 -12.47 2.36 4.91
N SER A 125 -12.36 1.85 6.13
CA SER A 125 -11.40 2.34 7.13
C SER A 125 -9.95 2.17 6.69
N ASN A 126 -9.65 1.18 5.83
CA ASN A 126 -8.30 0.94 5.29
C ASN A 126 -7.79 2.08 4.41
N LEU A 127 -6.47 2.23 4.40
CA LEU A 127 -5.76 3.00 3.37
C LEU A 127 -5.80 2.22 2.06
N ARG A 128 -6.49 2.79 1.08
CA ARG A 128 -6.75 2.18 -0.23
C ARG A 128 -6.11 3.02 -1.32
N PHE A 129 -5.44 2.38 -2.25
CA PHE A 129 -4.78 3.05 -3.36
C PHE A 129 -5.52 2.75 -4.65
N TYR A 130 -5.69 3.78 -5.47
CA TYR A 130 -6.34 3.68 -6.77
C TYR A 130 -5.45 4.32 -7.82
N ALA A 131 -5.30 3.65 -8.96
CA ALA A 131 -4.67 4.22 -10.14
C ALA A 131 -5.71 4.36 -11.24
N GLU A 132 -5.99 5.59 -11.62
CA GLU A 132 -6.88 5.90 -12.74
C GLU A 132 -6.03 6.16 -13.99
N LYS A 133 -6.31 5.41 -15.06
CA LYS A 133 -5.74 5.71 -16.38
C LYS A 133 -6.49 6.90 -16.97
N GLY A 134 -5.81 8.02 -17.16
CA GLY A 134 -6.33 9.14 -17.91
C GLY A 134 -6.49 8.83 -19.40
N LEU A 135 -6.93 9.84 -20.16
CA LEU A 135 -7.14 9.76 -21.61
C LEU A 135 -5.89 9.36 -22.41
N ARG A 136 -4.69 9.55 -21.86
CA ARG A 136 -3.42 9.10 -22.43
C ARG A 136 -2.75 8.15 -21.44
N ALA A 137 -2.02 7.16 -21.96
CA ALA A 137 -1.25 6.22 -21.13
C ALA A 137 -0.22 6.89 -20.19
N LYS A 138 0.09 8.16 -20.44
CA LYS A 138 1.05 9.00 -19.68
C LYS A 138 0.39 9.72 -18.49
N ASP A 139 -0.94 9.79 -18.48
CA ASP A 139 -1.73 10.57 -17.51
C ASP A 139 -2.31 9.62 -16.45
N ILE A 140 -1.45 8.83 -15.80
CA ILE A 140 -1.88 7.96 -14.71
C ILE A 140 -1.93 8.78 -13.43
N LYS A 141 -3.13 8.93 -12.88
CA LYS A 141 -3.36 9.60 -11.60
C LYS A 141 -3.49 8.56 -10.51
N CYS A 142 -2.55 8.55 -9.57
CA CYS A 142 -2.67 7.76 -8.36
C CYS A 142 -3.35 8.59 -7.27
N THR A 143 -4.33 8.01 -6.61
CA THR A 143 -4.99 8.58 -5.44
C THR A 143 -4.96 7.57 -4.31
N PHE A 144 -5.07 8.06 -3.08
CA PHE A 144 -5.33 7.22 -1.92
C PHE A 144 -6.62 7.66 -1.25
N SER A 145 -7.32 6.70 -0.65
CA SER A 145 -8.55 6.94 0.08
C SER A 145 -8.55 6.26 1.44
N VAL A 146 -9.11 6.96 2.43
CA VAL A 146 -9.39 6.46 3.78
C VAL A 146 -10.78 6.94 4.17
N CYS A 147 -11.62 6.03 4.65
CA CYS A 147 -13.04 6.26 4.91
C CYS A 147 -13.76 6.83 3.68
N ASN A 148 -14.16 8.10 3.73
CA ASN A 148 -14.81 8.83 2.64
C ASN A 148 -13.89 9.93 2.06
N ILE A 149 -12.64 10.00 2.51
CA ILE A 149 -11.66 10.99 2.09
C ILE A 149 -10.83 10.38 0.97
N THR A 150 -10.77 11.07 -0.15
CA THR A 150 -9.86 10.75 -1.26
C THR A 150 -8.91 11.91 -1.46
N LYS A 151 -7.62 11.62 -1.64
CA LYS A 151 -6.55 12.59 -1.87
C LYS A 151 -5.65 12.12 -2.99
N ASP A 152 -5.04 13.07 -3.67
CA ASP A 152 -4.05 12.79 -4.70
C ASP A 152 -2.76 12.29 -4.03
N TYR A 153 -2.13 11.29 -4.62
CA TYR A 153 -0.83 10.81 -4.17
C TYR A 153 0.22 11.91 -4.34
N GLY A 154 1.05 12.16 -3.32
CA GLY A 154 1.95 13.32 -3.29
C GLY A 154 3.14 13.25 -4.25
N TYR A 155 3.52 12.05 -4.70
CA TYR A 155 4.73 11.80 -5.51
C TYR A 155 6.00 12.44 -4.92
N SER A 156 6.12 12.51 -3.59
CA SER A 156 7.35 12.94 -2.93
C SER A 156 8.39 11.83 -3.05
N TYR A 157 9.62 12.14 -3.49
CA TYR A 157 10.66 11.14 -3.65
C TYR A 157 11.18 10.69 -2.29
N VAL A 158 10.88 9.44 -1.91
CA VAL A 158 11.44 8.77 -0.74
C VAL A 158 12.67 7.93 -1.12
N GLY A 159 12.69 7.41 -2.35
CA GLY A 159 13.77 6.54 -2.85
C GLY A 159 13.71 5.13 -2.28
N ASP A 160 14.89 4.51 -2.13
CA ASP A 160 15.03 3.15 -1.59
C ASP A 160 14.88 3.09 -0.07
N ASP A 161 14.88 4.23 0.63
CA ASP A 161 14.59 4.34 2.08
C ASP A 161 13.10 4.15 2.41
N PHE A 162 12.28 3.75 1.43
CA PHE A 162 10.88 3.47 1.63
C PHE A 162 10.72 2.23 2.53
N THR A 163 10.36 2.48 3.79
CA THR A 163 10.01 1.42 4.74
C THR A 163 8.52 1.52 5.07
N PRO A 164 7.67 0.60 4.59
CA PRO A 164 6.26 0.58 4.96
C PRO A 164 6.12 0.28 6.45
N LEU A 165 5.14 0.91 7.08
CA LEU A 165 4.88 0.73 8.51
C LEU A 165 4.07 -0.55 8.73
N VAL A 166 4.48 -1.37 9.70
CA VAL A 166 3.69 -2.53 10.12
C VAL A 166 2.33 -2.07 10.62
N ARG A 167 1.29 -2.67 10.05
CA ARG A 167 -0.09 -2.36 10.44
C ARG A 167 -0.47 -3.06 11.75
N THR A 168 -0.87 -2.26 12.72
CA THR A 168 -1.46 -2.67 14.00
C THR A 168 -2.72 -1.86 14.23
N SER A 169 -3.55 -2.23 15.21
CA SER A 169 -4.73 -1.43 15.58
C SER A 169 -4.36 0.02 15.93
N GLY A 170 -3.23 0.22 16.62
CA GLY A 170 -2.73 1.54 16.99
C GLY A 170 -2.24 2.37 15.80
N THR A 171 -1.40 1.80 14.94
CA THR A 171 -0.87 2.52 13.76
C THR A 171 -1.99 2.82 12.76
N HIS A 172 -2.94 1.91 12.59
CA HIS A 172 -4.09 2.11 11.72
C HIS A 172 -4.99 3.27 12.18
N ALA A 173 -5.38 3.28 13.45
CA ALA A 173 -6.19 4.36 14.02
C ALA A 173 -5.47 5.71 13.94
N ALA A 174 -4.15 5.70 14.17
CA ALA A 174 -3.31 6.88 14.07
C ALA A 174 -3.27 7.46 12.65
N GLN A 175 -3.04 6.62 11.63
CA GLN A 175 -3.03 7.07 10.23
C GLN A 175 -4.39 7.63 9.81
N MET A 176 -5.48 6.95 10.16
CA MET A 176 -6.84 7.42 9.87
C MET A 176 -7.12 8.78 10.51
N ALA A 177 -6.72 8.98 11.77
CA ALA A 177 -6.88 10.24 12.47
C ALA A 177 -6.06 11.38 11.84
N LEU A 178 -4.81 11.11 11.43
CA LEU A 178 -3.96 12.10 10.75
C LEU A 178 -4.56 12.57 9.43
N ILE A 179 -4.96 11.62 8.59
CA ILE A 179 -5.53 11.91 7.27
C ILE A 179 -6.84 12.68 7.43
N THR A 180 -7.66 12.31 8.41
CA THR A 180 -8.93 13.00 8.72
C THR A 180 -8.68 14.42 9.23
N ALA A 181 -7.74 14.61 10.16
CA ALA A 181 -7.38 15.93 10.68
C ALA A 181 -6.87 16.85 9.56
N HIS A 182 -5.96 16.33 8.72
CA HIS A 182 -5.45 17.05 7.56
C HIS A 182 -6.57 17.40 6.56
N HIS A 183 -7.51 16.48 6.29
CA HIS A 183 -8.67 16.77 5.45
C HIS A 183 -9.56 17.89 6.00
N LEU A 184 -9.71 17.97 7.33
CA LEU A 184 -10.48 19.01 8.02
C LEU A 184 -9.70 20.32 8.23
N GLY A 185 -8.48 20.46 7.68
CA GLY A 185 -7.63 21.63 7.90
C GLY A 185 -7.21 21.82 9.36
N SER A 186 -7.25 20.74 10.15
CA SER A 186 -6.96 20.74 11.58
C SER A 186 -5.62 20.05 11.85
N GLY A 187 -4.93 20.51 12.89
CA GLY A 187 -3.78 19.79 13.43
C GLY A 187 -4.19 18.57 14.25
N GLY A 188 -3.23 17.69 14.56
CA GLY A 188 -3.44 16.55 15.45
C GLY A 188 -2.29 16.41 16.45
N TRP A 189 -2.59 15.97 17.67
CA TRP A 189 -1.58 15.67 18.69
C TRP A 189 -1.53 14.16 18.97
N PHE A 190 -0.42 13.52 18.59
CA PHE A 190 -0.11 12.14 18.96
C PHE A 190 0.53 12.04 20.36
N LYS A 191 -0.30 11.78 21.39
CA LYS A 191 0.16 11.54 22.77
C LYS A 191 0.53 10.06 22.98
N GLY A 192 1.54 9.81 23.81
CA GLY A 192 2.03 8.47 24.15
C GLY A 192 3.50 8.47 24.61
N PRO A 193 4.01 7.35 25.12
CA PRO A 193 5.39 7.25 25.62
C PRO A 193 6.43 7.39 24.50
N HIS A 194 7.67 7.69 24.87
CA HIS A 194 8.81 7.63 23.94
C HIS A 194 8.89 6.21 23.32
N SER A 195 9.30 6.11 22.05
CA SER A 195 9.45 4.84 21.31
C SER A 195 8.16 4.07 20.97
N SER A 196 6.99 4.72 21.00
CA SER A 196 5.72 4.12 20.55
C SER A 196 5.44 4.25 19.04
N GLY A 197 6.48 4.50 18.22
CA GLY A 197 6.36 4.60 16.75
C GLY A 197 5.61 5.83 16.23
N LYS A 198 5.28 6.81 17.08
CA LYS A 198 4.44 7.96 16.71
C LYS A 198 5.05 8.85 15.60
N LEU A 199 6.36 9.08 15.64
CA LEU A 199 7.05 9.87 14.60
C LEU A 199 7.12 9.11 13.27
N GLU A 200 7.26 7.78 13.33
CA GLU A 200 7.30 6.93 12.15
C GLU A 200 5.93 6.90 11.45
N VAL A 201 4.84 6.86 12.22
CA VAL A 201 3.47 6.99 11.67
C VAL A 201 3.30 8.32 10.94
N VAL A 202 3.75 9.43 11.53
CA VAL A 202 3.67 10.76 10.91
C VAL A 202 4.50 10.79 9.62
N ARG A 203 5.74 10.31 9.67
CA ARG A 203 6.64 10.26 8.50
C ARG A 203 6.05 9.42 7.37
N CYS A 204 5.53 8.22 7.67
CA CYS A 204 4.93 7.35 6.66
C CYS A 204 3.67 7.98 6.05
N THR A 205 2.84 8.64 6.86
CA THR A 205 1.62 9.29 6.39
C THR A 205 1.93 10.52 5.52
N ALA A 206 3.01 11.25 5.82
CA ALA A 206 3.46 12.40 5.04
C ALA A 206 4.06 12.01 3.67
N ASN A 207 4.46 10.75 3.50
CA ASN A 207 5.00 10.22 2.24
C ASN A 207 3.90 9.69 1.29
N LEU A 208 2.62 9.77 1.68
CA LEU A 208 1.46 9.42 0.84
C LEU A 208 1.11 10.54 -0.14
#